data_AF-A0A0V0R5G4-F1
#
_entry.id   AF-A0A0V0R5G4-F1
#
_cell.length_a   1.000
_cell.length_b   1.000
_cell.length_c   1.000
_cell.angle_alpha   90.00
_cell.angle_beta   90.00
_cell.angle_gamma   90.00
#
_symmetry.space_group_name_H-M   'P 1'
#
loop_
_entity.id
_entity.type
_entity.pdbx_description
1 polymer ?
#
loop_
_entity_poly.entity_id
_entity_poly.type
_entity_poly.pdbx_seq_one_letter_code
_entity_poly.pdbx_strand_id
1 'polypeptide(L)'
;MAQKKQIAQHFFQFGEKKYIKPHIFEVDLYDHERRKNSKELDYIHEIGGLQFVQAAQNAFKNLNLSFSPSAIKMQYNEGGGGCFPWHYDNAGNPSKRQLTCVIYLNPEWKEGDGGEIVVWPFLEQPVKIAPKMDRAVLFRSDMVLHRVMPSKKERFCFSIWCDGNEVNKPQDTQLTSDKLQFTSWDQAFDFFKNSPLQRVLSRAVYKEEYEQSLLECVGNTEAENPMLNSHHANCQQIEKQLKPLITQLRANKFGGEEKQKLEYIEIN
;
A
#
# COMPACT_ATOMS: atom_id res chain seq x y z
N MET A 1 -27.67 10.39 15.22
CA MET A 1 -26.56 11.36 15.34
C MET A 1 -25.77 11.30 16.66
N ALA A 2 -26.01 10.34 17.57
CA ALA A 2 -25.35 10.29 18.89
C ALA A 2 -24.17 9.28 19.03
N GLN A 3 -23.75 8.58 17.96
CA GLN A 3 -22.70 7.54 18.03
C GLN A 3 -21.35 7.94 17.41
N LYS A 4 -21.18 9.16 16.87
CA LYS A 4 -19.91 9.60 16.25
C LYS A 4 -18.72 9.77 17.25
N LYS A 5 -18.92 9.53 18.56
CA LYS A 5 -17.94 9.83 19.62
C LYS A 5 -16.95 8.71 19.99
N GLN A 6 -16.94 7.56 19.30
CA GLN A 6 -16.11 6.41 19.72
C GLN A 6 -14.89 6.09 18.84
N ILE A 7 -14.80 6.61 17.61
CA ILE A 7 -13.67 6.33 16.70
C ILE A 7 -12.84 7.61 16.55
N ALA A 8 -11.52 7.51 16.79
CA ALA A 8 -10.65 8.66 16.78
C ALA A 8 -10.34 9.11 15.35
N GLN A 9 -10.29 10.42 15.12
CA GLN A 9 -9.82 11.02 13.88
C GLN A 9 -8.43 10.45 13.53
N HIS A 10 -8.24 9.99 12.29
CA HIS A 10 -6.93 9.52 11.83
C HIS A 10 -5.99 10.70 11.60
N PHE A 11 -4.75 10.51 12.04
CA PHE A 11 -3.62 11.39 11.79
C PHE A 11 -2.49 10.60 11.14
N PHE A 12 -1.80 11.22 10.20
CA PHE A 12 -0.54 10.70 9.69
C PHE A 12 0.60 11.63 10.09
N GLN A 13 1.77 11.05 10.30
CA GLN A 13 2.98 11.80 10.63
C GLN A 13 3.84 11.96 9.38
N PHE A 14 4.32 13.17 9.13
CA PHE A 14 5.29 13.45 8.08
C PHE A 14 6.34 14.44 8.61
N GLY A 15 7.59 13.97 8.71
CA GLY A 15 8.62 14.63 9.51
C GLY A 15 8.22 14.69 10.98
N GLU A 16 8.32 15.88 11.58
CA GLU A 16 7.95 16.13 12.98
C GLU A 16 6.47 16.53 13.14
N LYS A 17 5.75 16.75 12.03
CA LYS A 17 4.37 17.23 12.05
C LYS A 17 3.37 16.07 11.92
N LYS A 18 2.24 16.22 12.62
CA LYS A 18 1.06 15.38 12.45
C LYS A 18 0.01 16.13 11.66
N TYR A 19 -0.55 15.46 10.67
CA TYR A 19 -1.58 16.00 9.79
C TYR A 19 -2.85 15.20 9.94
N ILE A 20 -3.99 15.90 9.91
CA ILE A 20 -5.30 15.27 9.91
C ILE A 20 -5.51 14.62 8.55
N LYS A 21 -6.11 13.43 8.56
CA LYS A 21 -6.59 12.81 7.34
C LYS A 21 -8.11 12.92 7.25
N PRO A 22 -8.63 13.84 6.42
CA PRO A 22 -10.05 14.15 6.42
C PRO A 22 -10.88 12.90 6.15
N HIS A 23 -12.06 12.83 6.79
CA HIS A 23 -13.07 11.77 6.67
C HIS A 23 -12.69 10.39 7.23
N ILE A 24 -11.43 10.16 7.60
CA ILE A 24 -10.93 8.85 8.02
C ILE A 24 -10.76 8.82 9.54
N PHE A 25 -11.29 7.78 10.15
CA PHE A 25 -11.25 7.51 11.58
C PHE A 25 -10.73 6.10 11.80
N GLU A 26 -9.93 5.89 12.84
CA GLU A 26 -9.33 4.60 13.16
C GLU A 26 -9.44 4.25 14.65
N VAL A 27 -9.51 2.95 14.91
CA VAL A 27 -9.31 2.35 16.23
C VAL A 27 -8.31 1.22 16.09
N ASP A 28 -7.25 1.28 16.90
CA ASP A 28 -6.35 0.15 17.10
C ASP A 28 -6.97 -0.80 18.13
N LEU A 29 -7.19 -2.05 17.74
CA LEU A 29 -7.81 -3.05 18.60
C LEU A 29 -6.86 -3.58 19.67
N TYR A 30 -5.57 -3.21 19.66
CA TYR A 30 -4.67 -3.48 20.79
C TYR A 30 -5.14 -2.77 22.07
N ASP A 31 -5.76 -1.60 21.94
CA ASP A 31 -6.29 -0.82 23.06
C ASP A 31 -7.60 -1.47 23.59
N HIS A 32 -7.45 -2.30 24.64
CA HIS A 32 -8.57 -2.99 25.30
C HIS A 32 -9.71 -2.03 25.66
N GLU A 33 -9.40 -0.81 26.12
CA GLU A 33 -10.42 0.16 26.53
C GLU A 33 -11.34 0.58 25.37
N ARG A 34 -10.83 0.55 24.13
CA ARG A 34 -11.59 0.88 22.93
C ARG A 34 -12.45 -0.26 22.40
N ARG A 35 -12.10 -1.51 22.72
CA ARG A 35 -12.84 -2.69 22.25
C ARG A 35 -13.68 -3.39 23.31
N LYS A 36 -13.45 -3.15 24.62
CA LYS A 36 -14.15 -3.84 25.74
C LYS A 36 -15.69 -3.79 25.70
N ASN A 37 -16.26 -2.83 24.99
CA ASN A 37 -17.72 -2.68 24.87
C ASN A 37 -18.32 -3.40 23.65
N SER A 38 -17.51 -4.07 22.82
CA SER A 38 -17.97 -4.89 21.70
C SER A 38 -17.35 -6.28 21.78
N LYS A 39 -18.20 -7.29 21.94
CA LYS A 39 -17.78 -8.70 21.99
C LYS A 39 -17.15 -9.14 20.67
N GLU A 40 -17.58 -8.53 19.57
CA GLU A 40 -17.10 -8.81 18.22
C GLU A 40 -15.68 -8.25 18.03
N LEU A 41 -15.43 -7.00 18.44
CA LEU A 41 -14.09 -6.40 18.37
C LEU A 41 -13.12 -7.11 19.32
N ASP A 42 -13.60 -7.52 20.49
CA ASP A 42 -12.85 -8.34 21.44
C ASP A 42 -12.49 -9.70 20.84
N TYR A 43 -13.46 -10.40 20.25
CA TYR A 43 -13.25 -11.67 19.56
C TYR A 43 -12.26 -11.54 18.40
N ILE A 44 -12.39 -10.51 17.57
CA ILE A 44 -11.49 -10.26 16.44
C ILE A 44 -10.05 -10.11 16.93
N HIS A 45 -9.82 -9.42 18.05
CA HIS A 45 -8.49 -9.25 18.62
C HIS A 45 -7.96 -10.53 19.28
N GLU A 46 -8.69 -11.07 20.25
CA GLU A 46 -8.21 -12.15 21.13
C GLU A 46 -8.15 -13.51 20.44
N ILE A 47 -9.05 -13.77 19.46
CA ILE A 47 -9.21 -15.08 18.84
C ILE A 47 -8.99 -15.00 17.33
N GLY A 48 -9.75 -14.14 16.65
CA GLY A 48 -9.76 -14.07 15.19
C GLY A 48 -8.39 -13.73 14.60
N GLY A 49 -7.69 -12.76 15.18
CA GLY A 49 -6.35 -12.36 14.76
C GLY A 49 -5.31 -13.47 14.90
N LEU A 50 -5.32 -14.20 16.02
CA LEU A 50 -4.42 -15.33 16.25
C LEU A 50 -4.70 -16.49 15.28
N GLN A 51 -5.97 -16.86 15.11
CA GLN A 51 -6.38 -17.90 14.17
C GLN A 51 -6.01 -17.54 12.73
N PHE A 52 -6.18 -16.27 12.36
CA PHE A 52 -5.78 -15.76 11.05
C PHE A 52 -4.27 -15.95 10.82
N VAL A 53 -3.43 -15.55 11.77
CA VAL A 53 -1.97 -15.71 11.65
C VAL A 53 -1.57 -17.16 11.54
N GLN A 54 -2.15 -18.04 12.36
CA GLN A 54 -1.89 -19.48 12.30
C GLN A 54 -2.29 -20.07 10.94
N ALA A 55 -3.45 -19.69 10.41
CA ALA A 55 -3.89 -20.10 9.08
C ALA A 55 -2.95 -19.56 7.98
N ALA A 56 -2.50 -18.31 8.10
CA ALA A 56 -1.58 -17.69 7.17
C ALA A 56 -0.20 -18.37 7.18
N GLN A 57 0.34 -18.73 8.34
CA GLN A 57 1.58 -19.51 8.46
C GLN A 57 1.47 -20.87 7.77
N ASN A 58 0.31 -21.54 7.90
CA ASN A 58 0.07 -22.83 7.27
C ASN A 58 -0.08 -22.72 5.75
N ALA A 59 -0.77 -21.69 5.26
CA ALA A 59 -1.03 -21.46 3.84
C ALA A 59 0.21 -20.94 3.10
N PHE A 60 0.99 -20.05 3.74
CA PHE A 60 2.11 -19.36 3.14
C PHE A 60 3.43 -19.78 3.78
N LYS A 61 3.82 -21.05 3.57
CA LYS A 61 5.02 -21.66 4.19
C LYS A 61 6.33 -20.95 3.86
N ASN A 62 6.35 -20.15 2.79
CA ASN A 62 7.48 -19.32 2.39
C ASN A 62 7.59 -18.00 3.17
N LEU A 63 6.60 -17.66 4.01
CA LEU A 63 6.61 -16.48 4.87
C LEU A 63 6.94 -16.89 6.31
N ASN A 64 8.03 -16.35 6.83
CA ASN A 64 8.43 -16.55 8.22
C ASN A 64 7.69 -15.55 9.14
N LEU A 65 6.37 -15.70 9.22
CA LEU A 65 5.49 -14.82 10.01
C LEU A 65 5.70 -15.06 11.51
N SER A 66 5.57 -14.01 12.32
CA SER A 66 5.41 -14.11 13.77
C SER A 66 4.10 -14.84 14.15
N PHE A 67 3.97 -15.27 15.41
CA PHE A 67 2.83 -16.09 15.87
C PHE A 67 1.55 -15.32 16.18
N SER A 68 1.61 -13.99 16.22
CA SER A 68 0.48 -13.11 16.49
C SER A 68 0.47 -11.94 15.50
N PRO A 69 -0.69 -11.30 15.28
CA PRO A 69 -0.73 -10.08 14.48
C PRO A 69 0.06 -8.99 15.21
N SER A 70 0.74 -8.13 14.46
CA SER A 70 1.45 -6.98 15.02
C SER A 70 0.53 -5.78 15.23
N ALA A 71 -0.57 -5.72 14.48
CA ALA A 71 -1.67 -4.80 14.74
C ALA A 71 -2.95 -5.29 14.05
N ILE A 72 -4.10 -4.98 14.65
CA ILE A 72 -5.40 -5.06 14.00
C ILE A 72 -6.05 -3.69 14.16
N LYS A 73 -6.37 -3.04 13.03
CA LYS A 73 -7.00 -1.72 13.03
C LYS A 73 -8.35 -1.77 12.34
N MET A 74 -9.35 -1.21 13.01
CA MET A 74 -10.61 -0.86 12.37
C MET A 74 -10.48 0.53 11.77
N GLN A 75 -10.94 0.69 10.54
CA GLN A 75 -11.03 1.98 9.88
C GLN A 75 -12.46 2.24 9.42
N TYR A 76 -12.92 3.45 9.68
CA TYR A 76 -14.15 4.02 9.17
C TYR A 76 -13.83 5.26 8.35
N ASN A 77 -14.22 5.27 7.08
CA ASN A 77 -14.27 6.47 6.25
C ASN A 77 -15.74 6.88 6.12
N GLU A 78 -16.09 8.11 6.52
CA GLU A 78 -17.48 8.59 6.47
C GLU A 78 -18.00 8.94 5.07
N GLY A 79 -17.15 8.84 4.05
CA GLY A 79 -17.43 9.27 2.68
C GLY A 79 -17.04 10.72 2.44
N GLY A 80 -17.40 11.24 1.26
CA GLY A 80 -17.03 12.61 0.86
C GLY A 80 -15.57 12.83 0.49
N GLY A 81 -14.75 11.78 0.43
CA GLY A 81 -13.33 11.84 0.12
C GLY A 81 -12.52 10.81 0.89
N GLY A 82 -11.34 11.22 1.34
CA GLY A 82 -10.41 10.39 2.11
C GLY A 82 -9.78 9.28 1.26
N CYS A 83 -8.48 9.36 1.03
CA CYS A 83 -7.73 8.38 0.25
C CYS A 83 -6.36 8.10 0.87
N PHE A 84 -5.68 7.07 0.40
CA PHE A 84 -4.30 6.77 0.79
C PHE A 84 -3.43 6.88 -0.45
N PRO A 85 -2.33 7.66 -0.42
CA PRO A 85 -1.42 7.74 -1.55
C PRO A 85 -0.76 6.38 -1.81
N TRP A 86 -0.08 6.24 -2.94
CA TRP A 86 0.72 5.05 -3.21
C TRP A 86 1.75 4.81 -2.11
N HIS A 87 1.79 3.59 -1.56
CA HIS A 87 2.72 3.19 -0.52
C HIS A 87 2.88 1.66 -0.44
N TYR A 88 3.89 1.25 0.33
CA TYR A 88 4.03 -0.11 0.83
C TYR A 88 3.74 -0.07 2.32
N ASP A 89 3.07 -1.10 2.84
CA ASP A 89 2.85 -1.24 4.28
C ASP A 89 4.16 -1.51 5.04
N ASN A 90 5.15 -2.05 4.34
CA ASN A 90 6.53 -2.13 4.77
C ASN A 90 7.43 -1.43 3.75
N ALA A 91 7.66 -0.13 3.94
CA ALA A 91 8.59 0.66 3.13
C ALA A 91 10.09 0.44 3.47
N GLY A 92 10.39 -0.49 4.39
CA GLY A 92 11.72 -0.68 4.97
C GLY A 92 11.70 -0.53 6.49
N ASN A 93 12.88 -0.51 7.10
CA ASN A 93 13.02 -0.32 8.54
C ASN A 93 12.37 1.00 9.02
N PRO A 94 11.73 1.04 10.19
CA PRO A 94 11.69 -0.02 11.22
C PRO A 94 10.50 -1.00 11.08
N SER A 95 9.69 -0.91 10.02
CA SER A 95 8.54 -1.81 9.84
C SER A 95 9.00 -3.27 9.78
N LYS A 96 8.22 -4.17 10.39
CA LYS A 96 8.43 -5.62 10.30
C LYS A 96 7.30 -6.35 9.56
N ARG A 97 6.33 -5.61 9.03
CA ARG A 97 5.15 -6.17 8.38
C ARG A 97 5.55 -6.99 7.16
N GLN A 98 5.10 -8.22 7.08
CA GLN A 98 5.33 -9.11 5.93
C GLN A 98 4.05 -9.41 5.17
N LEU A 99 2.92 -9.53 5.88
CA LEU A 99 1.61 -9.79 5.30
C LEU A 99 0.61 -8.74 5.78
N THR A 100 -0.14 -8.19 4.84
CA THR A 100 -1.31 -7.35 5.09
C THR A 100 -2.55 -8.13 4.68
N CYS A 101 -3.59 -8.07 5.51
CA CYS A 101 -4.94 -8.51 5.19
C CYS A 101 -5.92 -7.37 5.43
N VAL A 102 -6.72 -7.01 4.42
CA VAL A 102 -7.81 -6.04 4.55
C VAL A 102 -9.14 -6.77 4.35
N ILE A 103 -10.04 -6.68 5.32
CA ILE A 103 -11.37 -7.28 5.29
C ILE A 103 -12.41 -6.17 5.19
N TYR A 104 -13.30 -6.26 4.21
CA TYR A 104 -14.28 -5.24 3.90
C TYR A 104 -15.68 -5.55 4.43
N LEU A 105 -16.36 -4.51 4.93
CA LEU A 105 -17.66 -4.64 5.61
C LEU A 105 -18.73 -3.72 4.99
N ASN A 106 -18.82 -3.68 3.66
CA ASN A 106 -19.65 -2.73 2.92
C ASN A 106 -20.74 -3.46 2.11
N PRO A 107 -21.90 -3.80 2.72
CA PRO A 107 -22.95 -4.60 2.07
C PRO A 107 -23.57 -3.92 0.85
N GLU A 108 -23.72 -2.60 0.92
CA GLU A 108 -24.40 -1.81 -0.13
C GLU A 108 -23.45 -1.22 -1.16
N TRP A 109 -22.18 -1.65 -1.19
CA TRP A 109 -21.21 -1.08 -2.14
C TRP A 109 -21.62 -1.38 -3.58
N LYS A 110 -21.58 -0.35 -4.42
CA LYS A 110 -21.77 -0.45 -5.87
C LYS A 110 -20.71 0.34 -6.63
N GLU A 111 -20.58 0.02 -7.91
CA GLU A 111 -19.66 0.72 -8.80
C GLU A 111 -19.92 2.24 -8.79
N GLY A 112 -18.85 3.02 -8.66
CA GLY A 112 -18.91 4.48 -8.56
C GLY A 112 -18.96 5.04 -7.14
N ASP A 113 -19.19 4.22 -6.10
CA ASP A 113 -19.12 4.63 -4.69
C ASP A 113 -17.67 4.95 -4.25
N GLY A 114 -16.68 4.39 -4.93
CA GLY A 114 -15.26 4.58 -4.65
C GLY A 114 -14.74 3.69 -3.53
N GLY A 115 -13.64 4.10 -2.90
CA GLY A 115 -13.03 3.38 -1.78
C GLY A 115 -12.29 2.10 -2.14
N GLU A 116 -12.08 1.83 -3.44
CA GLU A 116 -11.32 0.67 -3.89
C GLU A 116 -9.88 0.72 -3.40
N ILE A 117 -9.33 -0.44 -3.04
CA ILE A 117 -7.88 -0.60 -2.98
C ILE A 117 -7.39 -0.87 -4.40
N VAL A 118 -6.35 -0.15 -4.83
CA VAL A 118 -5.64 -0.44 -6.07
C VAL A 118 -4.30 -1.00 -5.67
N VAL A 119 -4.02 -2.24 -6.08
CA VAL A 119 -2.71 -2.88 -5.91
C VAL A 119 -1.97 -2.82 -7.24
N TRP A 120 -0.66 -2.64 -7.19
CA TRP A 120 0.17 -2.51 -8.37
C TRP A 120 1.37 -3.43 -8.26
N PRO A 121 1.26 -4.68 -8.76
CA PRO A 121 2.42 -5.55 -8.91
C PRO A 121 3.45 -4.86 -9.80
N PHE A 122 4.73 -4.93 -9.40
CA PHE A 122 5.79 -4.18 -10.07
C PHE A 122 5.86 -4.51 -11.56
N LEU A 123 5.93 -3.47 -12.40
CA LEU A 123 5.93 -3.56 -13.85
C LEU A 123 4.73 -4.31 -14.48
N GLU A 124 3.61 -4.44 -13.77
CA GLU A 124 2.38 -5.02 -14.31
C GLU A 124 1.26 -3.98 -14.35
N GLN A 125 0.07 -4.41 -14.79
CA GLN A 125 -1.11 -3.57 -14.76
C GLN A 125 -1.64 -3.43 -13.32
N PRO A 126 -2.04 -2.22 -12.88
CA PRO A 126 -2.66 -2.05 -11.58
C PRO A 126 -4.03 -2.76 -11.53
N VAL A 127 -4.29 -3.44 -10.43
CA VAL A 127 -5.54 -4.18 -10.18
C VAL A 127 -6.37 -3.41 -9.17
N LYS A 128 -7.56 -2.98 -9.60
CA LYS A 128 -8.54 -2.29 -8.75
C LYS A 128 -9.50 -3.30 -8.11
N ILE A 129 -9.63 -3.25 -6.79
CA ILE A 129 -10.43 -4.21 -6.02
C ILE A 129 -11.51 -3.46 -5.23
N ALA A 130 -12.75 -3.73 -5.61
CA ALA A 130 -13.93 -3.20 -4.92
C ALA A 130 -14.01 -3.68 -3.45
N PRO A 131 -14.32 -2.78 -2.49
CA PRO A 131 -14.38 -3.08 -1.07
C PRO A 131 -15.74 -3.72 -0.68
N LYS A 132 -16.14 -4.80 -1.34
CA LYS A 132 -17.43 -5.47 -1.10
C LYS A 132 -17.47 -6.13 0.28
N MET A 133 -18.65 -6.22 0.89
CA MET A 133 -18.88 -7.02 2.10
C MET A 133 -18.24 -8.41 2.01
N ASP A 134 -17.64 -8.85 3.12
CA ASP A 134 -17.05 -10.17 3.31
C ASP A 134 -15.89 -10.50 2.36
N ARG A 135 -15.32 -9.47 1.73
CA ARG A 135 -14.12 -9.62 0.90
C ARG A 135 -12.87 -9.39 1.74
N ALA A 136 -12.00 -10.40 1.78
CA ALA A 136 -10.63 -10.27 2.23
C ALA A 136 -9.67 -10.05 1.05
N VAL A 137 -8.72 -9.14 1.20
CA VAL A 137 -7.60 -8.92 0.27
C VAL A 137 -6.31 -9.09 1.03
N LEU A 138 -5.50 -10.07 0.63
CA LEU A 138 -4.22 -10.37 1.24
C LEU A 138 -3.09 -10.03 0.26
N PHE A 139 -2.05 -9.37 0.75
CA PHE A 139 -0.88 -9.05 -0.05
C PHE A 139 0.38 -8.91 0.80
N ARG A 140 1.54 -9.10 0.17
CA ARG A 140 2.86 -8.93 0.79
C ARG A 140 3.11 -7.44 1.09
N SER A 141 3.27 -7.11 2.36
CA SER A 141 3.45 -5.71 2.82
C SER A 141 4.70 -5.04 2.25
N ASP A 142 5.74 -5.83 1.94
CA ASP A 142 7.06 -5.42 1.46
C ASP A 142 7.24 -5.53 -0.06
N MET A 143 6.21 -5.98 -0.79
CA MET A 143 6.28 -6.24 -2.24
C MET A 143 5.14 -5.61 -3.04
N VAL A 144 4.02 -5.28 -2.40
CA VAL A 144 2.84 -4.79 -3.14
C VAL A 144 2.65 -3.30 -2.89
N LEU A 145 2.97 -2.53 -3.92
CA LEU A 145 2.62 -1.12 -4.01
C LEU A 145 1.09 -1.00 -4.06
N HIS A 146 0.50 -0.16 -3.22
CA HIS A 146 -0.95 0.02 -3.23
C HIS A 146 -1.37 1.42 -2.79
N ARG A 147 -2.59 1.78 -3.17
CA ARG A 147 -3.29 3.00 -2.75
C ARG A 147 -4.75 2.69 -2.46
N VAL A 148 -5.44 3.59 -1.77
CA VAL A 148 -6.89 3.51 -1.58
C VAL A 148 -7.51 4.72 -2.24
N MET A 149 -8.48 4.50 -3.14
CA MET A 149 -9.21 5.54 -3.84
C MET A 149 -10.10 6.34 -2.89
N PRO A 150 -10.40 7.62 -3.20
CA PRO A 150 -11.40 8.38 -2.46
C PRO A 150 -12.74 7.64 -2.36
N SER A 151 -13.40 7.73 -1.21
CA SER A 151 -14.72 7.12 -0.99
C SER A 151 -15.80 8.20 -1.00
N LYS A 152 -16.85 8.02 -1.81
CA LYS A 152 -18.01 8.91 -1.81
C LYS A 152 -19.05 8.49 -0.77
N LYS A 153 -19.01 7.23 -0.34
CA LYS A 153 -19.90 6.63 0.66
C LYS A 153 -19.12 6.18 1.88
N GLU A 154 -19.86 5.90 2.95
CA GLU A 154 -19.31 5.26 4.14
C GLU A 154 -18.59 3.96 3.75
N ARG A 155 -17.42 3.74 4.33
CA ARG A 155 -16.57 2.57 4.06
C ARG A 155 -15.93 2.07 5.35
N PHE A 156 -16.16 0.82 5.66
CA PHE A 156 -15.61 0.09 6.79
C PHE A 156 -14.65 -0.99 6.32
N CYS A 157 -13.53 -1.12 7.04
CA CYS A 157 -12.65 -2.28 6.92
C CYS A 157 -11.89 -2.56 8.23
N PHE A 158 -11.42 -3.79 8.37
CA PHE A 158 -10.34 -4.12 9.29
C PHE A 158 -9.07 -4.39 8.50
N SER A 159 -7.94 -3.92 9.00
CA SER A 159 -6.61 -4.27 8.53
C SER A 159 -5.90 -5.08 9.59
N ILE A 160 -5.43 -6.27 9.23
CA ILE A 160 -4.60 -7.14 10.07
C ILE A 160 -3.21 -7.15 9.44
N TRP A 161 -2.19 -6.81 10.23
CA TRP A 161 -0.79 -6.94 9.81
C TRP A 161 -0.12 -8.06 10.59
N CYS A 162 0.68 -8.86 9.88
CA CYS A 162 1.54 -9.88 10.46
C CYS A 162 2.99 -9.46 10.23
N ASP A 163 3.76 -9.39 11.31
CA ASP A 163 5.18 -9.19 11.19
C ASP A 163 5.87 -10.47 10.69
N GLY A 164 6.98 -10.29 9.99
CA GLY A 164 7.88 -11.36 9.57
C GLY A 164 9.20 -11.28 10.33
N ASN A 165 9.77 -12.44 10.64
CA ASN A 165 11.04 -12.54 11.35
C ASN A 165 12.26 -12.29 10.44
N GLU A 166 12.04 -12.24 9.12
CA GLU A 166 13.09 -12.18 8.10
C GLU A 166 12.90 -11.07 7.06
N VAL A 167 12.05 -10.09 7.33
CA VAL A 167 11.89 -8.93 6.44
C VAL A 167 13.01 -7.92 6.61
N ASN A 168 13.22 -7.09 5.58
CA ASN A 168 14.15 -5.96 5.60
C ASN A 168 15.61 -6.33 5.88
N LYS A 169 16.04 -7.52 5.46
CA LYS A 169 17.46 -7.85 5.40
C LYS A 169 18.19 -6.83 4.50
N PRO A 170 19.49 -6.58 4.68
CA PRO A 170 20.25 -5.67 3.82
C PRO A 170 20.11 -6.02 2.33
N GLN A 171 19.99 -7.31 2.02
CA GLN A 171 19.76 -7.78 0.66
C GLN A 171 18.44 -7.28 0.03
N ASP A 172 17.43 -6.99 0.84
CA ASP A 172 16.08 -6.60 0.42
C ASP A 172 15.81 -5.08 0.49
N THR A 173 16.77 -4.31 1.00
CA THR A 173 16.60 -2.87 1.31
C THR A 173 17.69 -1.99 0.73
N GLN A 174 18.86 -2.54 0.42
CA GLN A 174 20.00 -1.78 -0.10
C GLN A 174 20.26 -2.17 -1.55
N LEU A 175 20.15 -1.25 -2.49
CA LEU A 175 20.51 -1.50 -3.88
C LEU A 175 22.00 -1.18 -4.10
N THR A 176 22.81 -2.23 -4.22
CA THR A 176 24.26 -2.16 -4.39
C THR A 176 24.65 -2.60 -5.80
N SER A 177 25.84 -2.23 -6.28
CA SER A 177 26.26 -2.47 -7.66
C SER A 177 26.38 -3.94 -8.03
N ASP A 178 26.69 -4.82 -7.07
CA ASP A 178 26.70 -6.29 -7.22
C ASP A 178 25.32 -6.85 -7.58
N LYS A 179 24.25 -6.17 -7.18
CA LYS A 179 22.86 -6.56 -7.52
C LYS A 179 22.37 -6.02 -8.85
N LEU A 180 23.21 -5.27 -9.57
CA LEU A 180 22.90 -4.67 -10.86
C LEU A 180 23.65 -5.36 -12.01
N GLN A 181 24.20 -6.54 -11.76
CA GLN A 181 24.97 -7.34 -12.74
C GLN A 181 24.05 -8.19 -13.61
N PHE A 182 23.15 -7.55 -14.36
CA PHE A 182 22.23 -8.24 -15.26
C PHE A 182 22.82 -8.40 -16.66
N THR A 183 22.54 -9.53 -17.31
CA THR A 183 22.95 -9.81 -18.70
C THR A 183 21.88 -9.41 -19.73
N SER A 184 20.64 -9.14 -19.29
CA SER A 184 19.55 -8.63 -20.12
C SER A 184 18.56 -7.79 -19.31
N TRP A 185 17.72 -7.01 -20.00
CA TRP A 185 16.63 -6.26 -19.35
C TRP A 185 15.55 -7.18 -18.79
N ASP A 186 15.23 -8.28 -19.47
CA ASP A 186 14.28 -9.27 -18.96
C ASP A 186 14.71 -9.83 -17.61
N GLN A 187 16.00 -10.16 -17.47
CA GLN A 187 16.56 -10.62 -16.19
C GLN A 187 16.42 -9.55 -15.10
N ALA A 188 16.65 -8.28 -15.42
CA ALA A 188 16.47 -7.17 -14.48
C ALA A 188 14.99 -7.02 -14.08
N PHE A 189 14.07 -7.08 -15.04
CA PHE A 189 12.63 -6.97 -14.79
C PHE A 189 12.13 -8.10 -13.90
N ASP A 190 12.48 -9.35 -14.23
CA ASP A 190 12.12 -10.51 -13.44
C ASP A 190 12.69 -10.45 -12.02
N PHE A 191 13.93 -9.96 -11.87
CA PHE A 191 14.53 -9.75 -10.55
C PHE A 191 13.71 -8.75 -9.71
N PHE A 192 13.42 -7.56 -10.24
CA PHE A 192 12.71 -6.53 -9.47
C PHE A 192 11.23 -6.88 -9.22
N LYS A 193 10.57 -7.56 -10.16
CA LYS A 193 9.21 -8.11 -9.96
C LYS A 193 9.12 -9.01 -8.74
N ASN A 194 10.17 -9.77 -8.47
CA ASN A 194 10.23 -10.78 -7.42
C ASN A 194 11.08 -10.36 -6.21
N SER A 195 11.53 -9.10 -6.14
CA SER A 195 12.40 -8.61 -5.06
C SER A 195 11.80 -7.41 -4.32
N PRO A 196 11.91 -7.35 -2.97
CA PRO A 196 11.49 -6.17 -2.21
C PRO A 196 12.32 -4.91 -2.52
N LEU A 197 13.44 -5.06 -3.24
CA LEU A 197 14.23 -3.91 -3.73
C LEU A 197 13.45 -3.01 -4.69
N GLN A 198 12.33 -3.49 -5.26
CA GLN A 198 11.41 -2.63 -6.00
C GLN A 198 10.97 -1.39 -5.19
N ARG A 199 10.91 -1.48 -3.85
CA ARG A 199 10.56 -0.35 -2.97
C ARG A 199 11.50 0.83 -3.12
N VAL A 200 12.79 0.55 -3.34
CA VAL A 200 13.85 1.56 -3.52
C VAL A 200 13.65 2.35 -4.83
N LEU A 201 13.06 1.72 -5.85
CA LEU A 201 12.93 2.28 -7.19
C LEU A 201 11.52 2.80 -7.49
N SER A 202 10.51 2.18 -6.90
CA SER A 202 9.09 2.38 -7.22
C SER A 202 8.64 3.83 -7.25
N ARG A 203 9.11 4.65 -6.32
CA ARG A 203 8.76 6.08 -6.29
C ARG A 203 9.26 6.82 -7.52
N ALA A 204 10.43 6.46 -8.05
CA ALA A 204 10.92 7.00 -9.30
C ALA A 204 10.24 6.32 -10.51
N VAL A 205 10.05 5.00 -10.50
CA VAL A 205 9.40 4.29 -11.63
C VAL A 205 7.96 4.79 -11.87
N TYR A 206 7.20 5.02 -10.80
CA TYR A 206 5.80 5.45 -10.81
C TYR A 206 5.64 6.91 -10.37
N LYS A 207 6.61 7.76 -10.73
CA LYS A 207 6.72 9.14 -10.24
C LYS A 207 5.42 9.91 -10.39
N GLU A 208 4.87 9.92 -11.59
CA GLU A 208 3.67 10.68 -11.93
C GLU A 208 2.46 10.18 -11.12
N GLU A 209 2.35 8.86 -10.95
CA GLU A 209 1.23 8.27 -10.21
C GLU A 209 1.33 8.52 -8.70
N TYR A 210 2.53 8.50 -8.14
CA TYR A 210 2.78 8.92 -6.76
C TYR A 210 2.38 10.38 -6.55
N GLU A 211 2.85 11.29 -7.41
CA GLU A 211 2.53 12.72 -7.35
C GLU A 211 1.02 12.96 -7.40
N GLN A 212 0.34 12.36 -8.38
CA GLN A 212 -1.11 12.46 -8.50
C GLN A 212 -1.82 11.96 -7.24
N SER A 213 -1.40 10.81 -6.69
CA SER A 213 -2.02 10.27 -5.48
C SER A 213 -1.78 11.14 -4.23
N LEU A 214 -0.66 11.86 -4.17
CA LEU A 214 -0.39 12.82 -3.11
C LEU A 214 -1.31 14.03 -3.24
N LEU A 215 -1.42 14.62 -4.43
CA LEU A 215 -2.32 15.74 -4.70
C LEU A 215 -3.77 15.39 -4.38
N GLU A 216 -4.23 14.19 -4.72
CA GLU A 216 -5.58 13.74 -4.40
C GLU A 216 -5.83 13.59 -2.88
N CYS A 217 -4.80 13.26 -2.09
CA CYS A 217 -4.97 12.98 -0.66
C CYS A 217 -4.64 14.15 0.26
N VAL A 218 -3.74 15.04 -0.15
CA VAL A 218 -3.29 16.18 0.66
C VAL A 218 -3.35 17.52 -0.07
N GLY A 219 -3.85 17.55 -1.30
CA GLY A 219 -4.02 18.79 -2.06
C GLY A 219 -4.89 19.81 -1.31
N ASN A 220 -4.51 21.07 -1.41
CA ASN A 220 -5.08 22.22 -0.70
C ASN A 220 -4.99 22.11 0.84
N THR A 221 -4.09 21.29 1.37
CA THR A 221 -3.81 21.20 2.81
C THR A 221 -2.40 21.66 3.14
N GLU A 222 -2.11 21.90 4.42
CA GLU A 222 -0.76 22.23 4.90
C GLU A 222 0.28 21.13 4.62
N ALA A 223 -0.16 19.90 4.35
CA ALA A 223 0.72 18.77 4.05
C ALA A 223 1.17 18.72 2.60
N GLU A 224 0.51 19.44 1.68
CA GLU A 224 0.76 19.35 0.23
C GLU A 224 2.23 19.63 -0.12
N ASN A 225 2.68 20.86 0.12
CA ASN A 225 4.03 21.30 -0.26
C ASN A 225 5.14 20.45 0.38
N PRO A 226 5.13 20.16 1.70
CA PRO A 226 6.15 19.31 2.32
C PRO A 226 6.23 17.91 1.68
N MET A 227 5.10 17.28 1.39
CA MET A 227 5.07 15.92 0.85
C MET A 227 5.48 15.88 -0.63
N LEU A 228 5.02 16.84 -1.44
CA LEU A 228 5.42 16.94 -2.85
C LEU A 228 6.92 17.23 -2.99
N ASN A 229 7.46 18.18 -2.21
CA ASN A 229 8.88 18.49 -2.24
C ASN A 229 9.74 17.28 -1.87
N SER A 230 9.35 16.52 -0.85
CA SER A 230 10.04 15.29 -0.47
C SER A 230 9.93 14.20 -1.55
N HIS A 231 8.76 14.07 -2.18
CA HIS A 231 8.56 13.15 -3.29
C HIS A 231 9.49 13.49 -4.47
N HIS A 232 9.53 14.76 -4.88
CA HIS A 232 10.38 15.22 -5.99
C HIS A 232 11.87 15.05 -5.68
N ALA A 233 12.32 15.43 -4.48
CA ALA A 233 13.70 15.27 -4.06
C ALA A 233 14.14 13.80 -4.06
N ASN A 234 13.28 12.90 -3.58
CA ASN A 234 13.54 11.46 -3.58
C ASN A 234 13.66 10.92 -5.01
N CYS A 235 12.72 11.27 -5.90
CA CYS A 235 12.79 10.87 -7.31
C CYS A 235 14.06 11.37 -7.98
N GLN A 236 14.41 12.64 -7.79
CA GLN A 236 15.61 13.24 -8.37
C GLN A 236 16.89 12.54 -7.87
N GLN A 237 16.95 12.19 -6.60
CA GLN A 237 18.08 11.47 -6.03
C GLN A 237 18.25 10.07 -6.67
N ILE A 238 17.15 9.32 -6.81
CA ILE A 238 17.17 8.00 -7.44
C ILE A 238 17.55 8.12 -8.92
N GLU A 239 16.92 9.03 -9.66
CA GLU A 239 17.17 9.24 -11.09
C GLU A 239 18.61 9.69 -11.35
N LYS A 240 19.20 10.53 -10.49
CA LYS A 240 20.59 10.95 -10.60
C LYS A 240 21.56 9.76 -10.56
N GLN A 241 21.26 8.75 -9.75
CA GLN A 241 22.13 7.58 -9.57
C GLN A 241 21.83 6.44 -10.56
N LEU A 242 20.57 6.29 -10.96
CA LEU A 242 20.07 5.09 -11.65
C LEU A 242 19.30 5.40 -12.95
N LYS A 243 19.59 6.55 -13.59
CA LYS A 243 18.84 7.03 -14.77
C LYS A 243 18.60 5.95 -15.84
N PRO A 244 19.60 5.16 -16.30
CA PRO A 244 19.36 4.16 -17.34
C PRO A 244 18.35 3.10 -16.91
N LEU A 245 18.49 2.59 -15.68
CA LEU A 245 17.59 1.58 -15.10
C LEU A 245 16.17 2.13 -14.95
N ILE A 246 16.01 3.32 -14.35
CA ILE A 246 14.68 3.94 -14.17
C ILE A 246 13.99 4.19 -15.52
N THR A 247 14.74 4.61 -16.53
CA THR A 247 14.19 4.85 -17.88
C THR A 247 13.62 3.55 -18.47
N GLN A 248 14.35 2.44 -18.35
CA GLN A 248 13.90 1.15 -18.90
C GLN A 248 12.75 0.53 -18.11
N LEU A 249 12.78 0.67 -16.78
CA LEU A 249 11.65 0.25 -15.93
C LEU A 249 10.38 1.04 -16.25
N ARG A 250 10.47 2.37 -16.46
CA ARG A 250 9.34 3.20 -16.87
C ARG A 250 8.76 2.77 -18.22
N ALA A 251 9.62 2.45 -19.19
CA ALA A 251 9.17 1.97 -20.50
C ALA A 251 8.39 0.64 -20.43
N ASN A 252 8.58 -0.14 -19.36
CA ASN A 252 7.96 -1.46 -19.17
C ASN A 252 6.96 -1.50 -18.00
N LYS A 253 6.61 -0.35 -17.39
CA LYS A 253 5.91 -0.31 -16.10
C LYS A 253 4.47 -0.85 -16.07
N PHE A 254 3.93 -1.18 -17.25
CA PHE A 254 2.56 -1.69 -17.47
C PHE A 254 2.53 -3.08 -18.14
N GLY A 255 3.59 -3.88 -17.97
CA GLY A 255 3.70 -5.25 -18.51
C GLY A 255 4.54 -5.37 -19.78
N GLY A 256 5.09 -4.26 -20.28
CA GLY A 256 5.69 -4.16 -21.61
C GLY A 256 4.60 -4.24 -22.68
N GLU A 257 4.44 -3.22 -23.51
CA GLU A 257 3.57 -3.36 -24.68
C GLU A 257 4.22 -4.28 -25.72
N GLU A 258 3.34 -4.93 -26.47
CA GLU A 258 3.59 -5.55 -27.76
C GLU A 258 4.77 -4.94 -28.53
N LYS A 259 5.51 -5.82 -29.22
CA LYS A 259 6.38 -5.50 -30.37
C LYS A 259 5.93 -4.21 -31.06
N GLN A 260 6.88 -3.31 -31.30
CA GLN A 260 6.83 -2.28 -32.36
C GLN A 260 5.51 -2.30 -33.17
N LYS A 261 4.55 -1.45 -32.81
CA LYS A 261 3.71 -0.85 -33.84
C LYS A 261 4.44 0.37 -34.37
N LEU A 262 5.46 0.07 -35.18
CA LEU A 262 5.70 0.86 -36.38
C LEU A 262 4.45 0.73 -37.27
N GLU A 263 4.11 1.82 -37.95
CA GLU A 263 3.06 1.96 -38.96
C GLU A 263 1.63 2.06 -38.41
N TYR A 264 1.11 3.29 -38.33
CA TYR A 264 0.14 3.74 -39.34
C TYR A 264 0.46 5.18 -39.74
N ILE A 265 0.91 5.32 -40.99
CA ILE A 265 0.80 6.53 -41.78
C ILE A 265 -0.60 6.48 -42.40
N GLU A 266 -1.41 7.52 -42.24
CA GLU A 266 -2.44 7.83 -43.23
C GLU A 266 -2.12 9.18 -43.86
N ILE A 267 -1.93 9.12 -45.18
CA ILE A 267 -1.76 10.22 -46.11
C ILE A 267 -3.15 10.59 -46.63
N ASN A 268 -3.38 11.92 -46.64
CA ASN A 268 -4.56 12.72 -47.05
C ASN A 268 -5.69 12.85 -46.02
#